data_AF-A0A973C2T3-F1
#
_entry.id   AF-A0A973C2T3-F1
#
_cell.length_a   1.000
_cell.length_b   1.000
_cell.length_c   1.000
_cell.angle_alpha   90.00
_cell.angle_beta   90.00
_cell.angle_gamma   90.00
#
_symmetry.space_group_name_H-M   'P 1'
#
loop_
_entity.id
_entity.type
_entity.pdbx_description
1 polymer ?
#
loop_
_entity_poly.entity_id
_entity_poly.type
_entity_poly.pdbx_seq_one_letter_code
_entity_poly.pdbx_strand_id
1 'polypeptide(L)'
;MQILKLTAIILFITLATGCASFEKSSSVATNLQQDKIINRALNQRVQDAITQVEQHYLQAKDESFSYYAPRTWQSVEQDLVSTRKLVNRFDPNNQGFFGGPSEASVLASIAEVSVQLIQAQKIKHQVTTILAQPLADIEYLTPKVGKEWQRDLSNINHNIIQFINNIEKNRAVSRQQIDRDKIQKKVHDLEINLVNAEYYSPLEKQFHQLNKQLIPQSYNEVFLGLQQLNNVITTAPRDTTALTDTANWIKKDIQSAKHIAADVNWINNLDKNQREEIVLHYRATLEGLGLKFLNQDLSNLSYKAQVTTFERELSAQLAEFETTESDVTITDDAETKIKNTLIETSTEEEIAETTHSIVNN
;
A
#
# COMPACT_ATOMS: atom_id res chain seq x y z
N MET A 1 -8.48 75.73 50.35
CA MET A 1 -9.21 76.96 50.76
C MET A 1 -10.31 77.17 49.74
N GLN A 2 -11.60 77.35 50.02
CA GLN A 2 -12.42 77.59 51.22
C GLN A 2 -13.82 77.03 50.84
N ILE A 3 -14.39 76.12 51.64
CA ILE A 3 -15.39 76.37 52.71
C ILE A 3 -16.79 76.73 52.18
N LEU A 4 -17.72 75.81 52.49
CA LEU A 4 -19.18 75.91 52.65
C LEU A 4 -19.75 77.26 53.09
N LYS A 5 -21.02 77.52 52.70
CA LYS A 5 -22.22 77.77 53.55
C LYS A 5 -23.42 78.05 52.61
N LEU A 6 -24.52 77.30 52.54
CA LEU A 6 -25.56 76.89 53.53
C LEU A 6 -26.56 78.02 53.82
N THR A 7 -27.79 77.90 53.29
CA THR A 7 -29.03 78.44 53.88
C THR A 7 -30.23 77.61 53.43
N ALA A 8 -31.03 77.25 54.42
CA ALA A 8 -32.20 76.37 54.38
C ALA A 8 -33.50 77.17 54.23
N ILE A 9 -34.54 76.56 53.66
CA ILE A 9 -35.95 76.87 53.98
C ILE A 9 -36.70 75.55 54.18
N ILE A 10 -37.27 75.46 55.38
CA ILE A 10 -38.16 74.43 55.93
C ILE A 10 -39.60 74.79 55.54
N LEU A 11 -40.48 73.83 55.18
CA LEU A 11 -41.85 73.77 55.71
C LEU A 11 -42.63 72.47 55.34
N PHE A 12 -43.03 71.76 56.40
CA PHE A 12 -44.25 70.96 56.68
C PHE A 12 -44.64 69.70 55.89
N ILE A 13 -44.29 68.56 56.49
CA ILE A 13 -45.19 67.53 57.10
C ILE A 13 -46.65 67.54 56.66
N THR A 14 -47.08 66.44 56.04
CA THR A 14 -48.31 65.72 56.42
C THR A 14 -48.02 64.23 56.56
N LEU A 15 -48.29 63.72 57.76
CA LEU A 15 -48.39 62.30 58.07
C LEU A 15 -49.64 61.73 57.39
N ALA A 16 -49.45 60.69 56.59
CA ALA A 16 -50.48 59.67 56.37
C ALA A 16 -49.90 58.34 56.83
N THR A 17 -50.11 58.03 58.11
CA THR A 17 -50.05 56.67 58.63
C THR A 17 -51.25 55.90 58.07
N GLY A 18 -51.00 55.14 57.01
CA GLY A 18 -51.86 54.06 56.55
C GLY A 18 -51.12 52.74 56.72
N CYS A 19 -51.48 51.97 57.74
CA CYS A 19 -51.13 50.55 57.81
C CYS A 19 -51.86 49.82 56.68
N ALA A 20 -51.15 49.35 55.65
CA ALA A 20 -51.59 48.21 54.85
C ALA A 20 -50.42 47.59 54.08
N SER A 21 -50.16 46.33 54.41
CA SER A 21 -49.54 45.30 53.59
C SER A 21 -48.07 45.42 53.17
N PHE A 22 -47.37 44.38 53.59
CA PHE A 22 -46.07 43.92 53.18
C PHE A 22 -46.06 43.56 51.68
N GLU A 23 -45.72 44.47 50.77
CA GLU A 23 -45.33 44.10 49.39
C GLU A 23 -43.86 43.67 49.38
N LYS A 24 -43.60 42.48 49.96
CA LYS A 24 -42.33 41.76 49.81
C LYS A 24 -42.54 40.48 48.99
N SER A 25 -43.25 40.59 47.87
CA SER A 25 -43.49 39.47 46.94
C SER A 25 -42.97 39.73 45.52
N SER A 26 -42.80 40.99 45.08
CA SER A 26 -42.32 41.28 43.71
C SER A 26 -40.79 41.13 43.56
N SER A 27 -40.00 41.48 44.58
CA SER A 27 -38.54 41.33 44.56
C SER A 27 -38.08 39.88 44.69
N VAL A 28 -38.81 39.05 45.44
CA VAL A 28 -38.50 37.62 45.57
C VAL A 28 -38.86 36.85 44.30
N ALA A 29 -40.00 37.16 43.66
CA ALA A 29 -40.41 36.55 42.41
C ALA A 29 -39.51 36.93 41.22
N THR A 30 -39.09 38.20 41.13
CA THR A 30 -38.13 38.65 40.11
C THR A 30 -36.74 38.06 40.31
N ASN A 31 -36.26 37.95 41.56
CA ASN A 31 -34.99 37.26 41.86
C ASN A 31 -35.06 35.75 41.54
N LEU A 32 -36.15 35.05 41.88
CA LEU A 32 -36.36 33.64 41.53
C LEU A 32 -36.42 33.39 40.02
N GLN A 33 -36.99 34.32 39.26
CA GLN A 33 -37.03 34.22 37.80
C GLN A 33 -35.66 34.47 37.19
N GLN A 34 -34.89 35.42 37.74
CA GLN A 34 -33.51 35.69 37.34
C GLN A 34 -32.57 34.51 37.65
N ASP A 35 -32.69 33.91 38.84
CA ASP A 35 -31.91 32.73 39.23
C ASP A 35 -32.20 31.54 38.32
N LYS A 36 -33.46 31.32 37.93
CA LYS A 36 -33.82 30.27 36.96
C LYS A 36 -33.19 30.50 35.58
N ILE A 37 -33.13 31.76 35.11
CA ILE A 37 -32.50 32.11 33.83
C ILE A 37 -30.99 31.86 33.90
N ILE A 38 -30.34 32.31 34.99
CA ILE A 38 -28.90 32.10 35.23
C ILE A 38 -28.61 30.60 35.30
N ASN A 39 -29.36 29.84 36.09
CA ASN A 39 -29.13 28.40 36.27
C ASN A 39 -29.36 27.59 34.98
N ARG A 40 -30.33 28.00 34.15
CA ARG A 40 -30.51 27.42 32.81
C ARG A 40 -29.31 27.71 31.91
N ALA A 41 -28.81 28.95 31.89
CA ALA A 41 -27.64 29.32 31.10
C ALA A 41 -26.37 28.59 31.55
N LEU A 42 -26.18 28.40 32.86
CA LEU A 42 -25.08 27.63 33.44
C LEU A 42 -25.12 26.16 33.01
N ASN A 43 -26.29 25.53 33.15
CA ASN A 43 -26.48 24.16 32.67
C ASN A 43 -26.22 24.03 31.17
N GLN A 44 -26.73 24.96 30.37
CA GLN A 44 -26.52 24.94 28.93
C GLN A 44 -25.04 25.08 28.58
N ARG A 45 -24.30 26.00 29.21
CA ARG A 45 -22.86 26.15 28.99
C ARG A 45 -22.07 24.89 29.30
N VAL A 46 -22.36 24.23 30.43
CA VAL A 46 -21.70 22.96 30.81
C VAL A 46 -22.04 21.85 29.81
N GLN A 47 -23.30 21.73 29.41
CA GLN A 47 -23.77 20.73 28.45
C GLN A 47 -23.20 20.94 27.04
N ASP A 48 -23.15 22.19 26.56
CA ASP A 48 -22.55 22.53 25.27
C ASP A 48 -21.05 22.21 25.28
N ALA A 49 -20.34 22.56 26.36
CA ALA A 49 -18.91 22.31 26.50
C ALA A 49 -18.56 20.81 26.54
N ILE A 50 -19.30 20.00 27.32
CA ILE A 50 -19.06 18.55 27.34
C ILE A 50 -19.44 17.90 26.00
N THR A 51 -20.52 18.36 25.35
CA THR A 51 -20.93 17.84 24.04
C THR A 51 -19.84 18.07 22.99
N GLN A 52 -19.23 19.27 22.98
CA GLN A 52 -18.14 19.58 22.07
C GLN A 52 -16.91 18.68 22.30
N VAL A 53 -16.52 18.48 23.56
CA VAL A 53 -15.39 17.61 23.90
C VAL A 53 -15.69 16.14 23.55
N GLU A 54 -16.92 15.68 23.77
CA GLU A 54 -17.33 14.32 23.38
C GLU A 54 -17.33 14.13 21.87
N GLN A 55 -17.76 15.13 21.09
CA GLN A 55 -17.65 15.10 19.63
C GLN A 55 -16.19 15.01 19.17
N HIS A 56 -15.30 15.83 19.73
CA HIS A 56 -13.87 15.77 19.43
C HIS A 56 -13.24 14.42 19.83
N TYR A 57 -13.67 13.85 20.95
CA TYR A 57 -13.23 12.51 21.38
C TYR A 57 -13.66 11.42 20.38
N LEU A 58 -14.91 11.45 19.90
CA LEU A 58 -15.39 10.49 18.90
C LEU A 58 -14.62 10.63 17.59
N GLN A 59 -14.41 11.85 17.10
CA GLN A 59 -13.60 12.09 15.91
C GLN A 59 -12.17 11.57 16.09
N ALA A 60 -11.54 11.88 17.24
CA ALA A 60 -10.18 11.42 17.54
C ALA A 60 -10.07 9.88 17.60
N LYS A 61 -11.12 9.20 18.05
CA LYS A 61 -11.21 7.74 18.06
C LYS A 61 -11.24 7.17 16.64
N ASP A 62 -12.08 7.72 15.76
CA ASP A 62 -12.15 7.30 14.35
C ASP A 62 -10.84 7.56 13.62
N GLU A 63 -10.17 8.65 13.99
CA GLU A 63 -8.86 9.04 13.49
C GLU A 63 -7.68 8.24 14.10
N SER A 64 -7.96 7.19 14.88
CA SER A 64 -6.97 6.26 15.45
C SER A 64 -5.94 6.91 16.38
N PHE A 65 -6.34 7.93 17.16
CA PHE A 65 -5.43 8.61 18.10
C PHE A 65 -4.83 7.65 19.13
N SER A 66 -5.55 6.59 19.50
CA SER A 66 -5.08 5.53 20.41
C SER A 66 -3.82 4.81 19.92
N TYR A 67 -3.62 4.72 18.60
CA TYR A 67 -2.40 4.14 18.02
C TYR A 67 -1.23 5.14 18.07
N TYR A 68 -1.47 6.39 17.67
CA TYR A 68 -0.43 7.39 17.49
C TYR A 68 -0.03 8.13 18.77
N ALA A 69 -0.89 8.16 19.79
CA ALA A 69 -0.65 8.81 21.07
C ALA A 69 -1.21 7.95 22.22
N PRO A 70 -0.71 6.72 22.43
CA PRO A 70 -1.34 5.74 23.31
C PRO A 70 -1.39 6.16 24.78
N ARG A 71 -0.34 6.82 25.33
CA ARG A 71 -0.40 7.27 26.74
C ARG A 71 -1.32 8.47 26.89
N THR A 72 -1.22 9.41 25.96
CA THR A 72 -2.05 10.62 25.99
C THR A 72 -3.53 10.24 25.84
N TRP A 73 -3.82 9.29 24.96
CA TRP A 73 -5.17 8.75 24.78
C TRP A 73 -5.69 8.07 26.05
N GLN A 74 -4.86 7.28 26.72
CA GLN A 74 -5.24 6.67 28.00
C GLN A 74 -5.60 7.72 29.06
N SER A 75 -4.86 8.84 29.13
CA SER A 75 -5.20 9.97 30.01
C SER A 75 -6.53 10.62 29.61
N VAL A 76 -6.76 10.85 28.32
CA VAL A 76 -8.03 11.39 27.80
C VAL A 76 -9.21 10.52 28.21
N GLU A 77 -9.10 9.19 28.08
CA GLU A 77 -10.16 8.26 28.46
C GLU A 77 -10.48 8.33 29.96
N GLN A 78 -9.45 8.38 30.81
CA GLN A 78 -9.59 8.47 32.26
C GLN A 78 -10.21 9.81 32.69
N ASP A 79 -9.76 10.91 32.10
CA ASP A 79 -10.21 12.25 32.46
C ASP A 79 -11.60 12.53 31.91
N LEU A 80 -11.97 11.98 30.75
CA LEU A 80 -13.33 12.05 30.24
C LEU A 80 -14.32 11.31 31.16
N VAL A 81 -13.96 10.13 31.68
CA VAL A 81 -14.80 9.41 32.66
C VAL A 81 -14.97 10.23 33.94
N SER A 82 -13.90 10.84 34.45
CA SER A 82 -13.95 11.69 35.64
C SER A 82 -14.77 12.95 35.40
N THR A 83 -14.61 13.58 34.24
CA THR A 83 -15.38 14.76 33.82
C THR A 83 -16.86 14.44 33.70
N ARG A 84 -17.25 13.31 33.10
CA ARG A 84 -18.65 12.86 33.04
C ARG A 84 -19.28 12.73 34.42
N LYS A 85 -18.53 12.19 35.41
CA LYS A 85 -19.00 12.12 36.81
C LYS A 85 -19.18 13.49 37.45
N LEU A 86 -18.36 14.48 37.08
CA LEU A 86 -18.51 15.86 37.56
C LEU A 86 -19.71 16.54 36.91
N VAL A 87 -19.86 16.42 35.60
CA VAL A 87 -21.00 16.96 34.84
C VAL A 87 -22.33 16.37 35.34
N ASN A 88 -22.39 15.05 35.58
CA ASN A 88 -23.61 14.41 36.10
C ASN A 88 -23.99 14.84 37.52
N ARG A 89 -23.02 15.31 38.32
CA ARG A 89 -23.26 15.82 39.69
C ARG A 89 -23.46 17.33 39.73
N PHE A 90 -23.24 18.02 38.61
CA PHE A 90 -23.40 19.46 38.53
C PHE A 90 -24.89 19.82 38.64
N ASP A 91 -25.23 20.55 39.69
CA ASP A 91 -26.53 21.20 39.84
C ASP A 91 -26.27 22.69 40.09
N PRO A 92 -26.70 23.59 39.19
CA PRO A 92 -26.44 25.02 39.32
C PRO A 92 -27.09 25.62 40.57
N ASN A 93 -28.15 24.99 41.11
CA ASN A 93 -28.82 25.41 42.34
C ASN A 93 -28.10 24.93 43.61
N ASN A 94 -27.12 24.02 43.50
CA ASN A 94 -26.47 23.38 44.63
C ASN A 94 -24.96 23.25 44.39
N GLN A 95 -24.24 24.36 44.52
CA GLN A 95 -22.78 24.43 44.33
C GLN A 95 -22.07 24.80 45.64
N GLY A 96 -20.83 24.33 45.83
CA GLY A 96 -19.93 24.81 46.89
C GLY A 96 -19.53 23.75 47.93
N PHE A 97 -19.02 24.17 49.09
CA PHE A 97 -18.38 23.29 50.08
C PHE A 97 -19.29 22.15 50.61
N PHE A 98 -20.59 22.43 50.75
CA PHE A 98 -21.60 21.45 51.17
C PHE A 98 -22.49 20.95 50.02
N GLY A 99 -22.24 21.42 48.79
CA GLY A 99 -23.05 21.14 47.59
C GLY A 99 -22.28 20.34 46.54
N GLY A 100 -22.80 20.34 45.32
CA GLY A 100 -22.16 19.76 44.14
C GLY A 100 -20.95 20.57 43.63
N PRO A 101 -20.26 20.07 42.59
CA PRO A 101 -19.10 20.75 42.01
C PRO A 101 -19.47 22.14 41.49
N SER A 102 -18.56 23.10 41.64
CA SER A 102 -18.75 24.45 41.07
C SER A 102 -18.63 24.42 39.55
N GLU A 103 -19.32 25.35 38.88
CA GLU A 103 -19.22 25.52 37.41
C GLU A 103 -17.75 25.63 36.97
N ALA A 104 -16.96 26.45 37.66
CA ALA A 104 -15.54 26.63 37.35
C ALA A 104 -14.75 25.31 37.44
N SER A 105 -15.06 24.45 38.42
CA SER A 105 -14.41 23.14 38.54
C SER A 105 -14.82 22.18 37.43
N VAL A 106 -16.10 22.18 37.03
CA VAL A 106 -16.60 21.32 35.93
C VAL A 106 -16.00 21.78 34.61
N LEU A 107 -16.03 23.08 34.31
CA LEU A 107 -15.45 23.65 33.09
C LEU A 107 -13.94 23.47 33.03
N ALA A 108 -13.22 23.58 34.16
CA ALA A 108 -11.80 23.29 34.22
C ALA A 108 -11.49 21.82 33.85
N SER A 109 -12.27 20.87 34.38
CA SER A 109 -12.14 19.44 34.04
C SER A 109 -12.42 19.19 32.55
N ILE A 110 -13.44 19.83 31.98
CA ILE A 110 -13.73 19.75 30.54
C ILE A 110 -12.56 20.33 29.72
N ALA A 111 -12.02 21.48 30.14
CA ALA A 111 -10.89 22.12 29.48
C ALA A 111 -9.62 21.26 29.53
N GLU A 112 -9.37 20.54 30.63
CA GLU A 112 -8.25 19.62 30.77
C GLU A 112 -8.32 18.47 29.75
N VAL A 113 -9.50 17.85 29.59
CA VAL A 113 -9.71 16.84 28.54
C VAL A 113 -9.47 17.42 27.15
N SER A 114 -9.96 18.64 26.90
CA SER A 114 -9.75 19.34 25.63
C SER A 114 -8.26 19.59 25.34
N VAL A 115 -7.48 20.03 26.34
CA VAL A 115 -6.03 20.23 26.24
C VAL A 115 -5.32 18.92 25.90
N GLN A 116 -5.70 17.81 26.53
CA GLN A 116 -5.10 16.51 26.24
C GLN A 116 -5.46 15.99 24.85
N LEU A 117 -6.68 16.22 24.37
CA LEU A 117 -7.07 15.92 22.99
C LEU A 117 -6.23 16.71 21.98
N ILE A 118 -6.01 18.01 22.23
CA ILE A 118 -5.13 18.85 21.40
C ILE A 118 -3.69 18.32 21.41
N GLN A 119 -3.20 17.90 22.59
CA GLN A 119 -1.88 17.30 22.71
C GLN A 119 -1.77 15.98 21.94
N ALA A 120 -2.77 15.11 22.00
CA ALA A 120 -2.83 13.87 21.24
C ALA A 120 -2.83 14.14 19.72
N GLN A 121 -3.59 15.14 19.26
CA GLN A 121 -3.59 15.58 17.87
C GLN A 121 -2.20 16.05 17.43
N LYS A 122 -1.52 16.85 18.27
CA LYS A 122 -0.16 17.33 17.99
C LYS A 122 0.83 16.17 17.88
N ILE A 123 0.76 15.19 18.77
CA ILE A 123 1.61 14.00 18.74
C ILE A 123 1.34 13.20 17.47
N LYS A 124 0.07 12.94 17.14
CA LYS A 124 -0.30 12.26 15.89
C LYS A 124 0.30 12.96 14.68
N HIS A 125 0.11 14.28 14.57
CA HIS A 125 0.66 15.06 13.47
C HIS A 125 2.19 14.96 13.39
N GLN A 126 2.89 15.01 14.51
CA GLN A 126 4.35 14.82 14.54
C GLN A 126 4.77 13.42 14.08
N VAL A 127 4.11 12.37 14.59
CA VAL A 127 4.41 10.98 14.22
C VAL A 127 4.16 10.76 12.73
N THR A 128 2.99 11.13 12.21
CA THR A 128 2.63 10.91 10.81
C THR A 128 3.48 11.74 9.86
N THR A 129 3.95 12.93 10.29
CA THR A 129 4.86 13.75 9.48
C THR A 129 6.26 13.13 9.42
N ILE A 130 6.82 12.71 10.56
CA ILE A 130 8.19 12.18 10.61
C ILE A 130 8.26 10.78 9.99
N LEU A 131 7.28 9.92 10.30
CA LEU A 131 7.21 8.55 9.79
C LEU A 131 6.40 8.41 8.49
N ALA A 132 6.14 9.51 7.76
CA ALA A 132 5.32 9.49 6.55
C ALA A 132 5.76 8.39 5.57
N GLN A 133 7.05 8.37 5.22
CA GLN A 133 7.62 7.39 4.30
C GLN A 133 7.60 5.95 4.88
N PRO A 134 8.13 5.68 6.09
CA PRO A 134 8.06 4.35 6.68
C PRO A 134 6.65 3.77 6.77
N LEU A 135 5.65 4.58 7.14
CA LEU A 135 4.27 4.12 7.27
C LEU A 135 3.67 3.75 5.92
N ALA A 136 3.88 4.58 4.90
CA ALA A 136 3.42 4.29 3.53
C ALA A 136 4.08 3.01 2.98
N ASP A 137 5.38 2.83 3.22
CA ASP A 137 6.10 1.63 2.77
C ASP A 137 5.62 0.36 3.51
N ILE A 138 5.32 0.45 4.81
CA ILE A 138 4.74 -0.67 5.56
C ILE A 138 3.35 -1.02 5.04
N GLU A 139 2.50 -0.02 4.76
CA GLU A 139 1.17 -0.24 4.20
C GLU A 139 1.26 -0.99 2.86
N TYR A 140 2.20 -0.60 2.00
CA TYR A 140 2.49 -1.28 0.73
C TYR A 140 2.98 -2.73 0.93
N LEU A 141 3.86 -2.97 1.89
CA LEU A 141 4.48 -4.30 2.09
C LEU A 141 3.58 -5.28 2.85
N THR A 142 2.77 -4.80 3.80
CA THR A 142 1.92 -5.62 4.67
C THR A 142 1.13 -6.71 3.94
N PRO A 143 0.42 -6.45 2.82
CA PRO A 143 -0.33 -7.51 2.13
C PRO A 143 0.55 -8.56 1.43
N LYS A 144 1.84 -8.25 1.20
CA LYS A 144 2.81 -9.14 0.52
C LYS A 144 3.63 -9.99 1.49
N VAL A 145 3.59 -9.68 2.78
CA VAL A 145 4.39 -10.35 3.81
C VAL A 145 3.81 -11.74 4.10
N GLY A 146 4.57 -12.76 3.72
CA GLY A 146 4.32 -14.16 4.09
C GLY A 146 4.67 -14.48 5.55
N LYS A 147 4.39 -15.73 5.96
CA LYS A 147 4.65 -16.20 7.34
C LYS A 147 6.13 -16.10 7.73
N GLU A 148 7.01 -16.32 6.77
CA GLU A 148 8.46 -16.30 6.92
C GLU A 148 9.00 -14.92 7.32
N TRP A 149 8.33 -13.83 6.93
CA TRP A 149 8.76 -12.46 7.19
C TRP A 149 7.91 -11.73 8.25
N GLN A 150 6.89 -12.41 8.82
CA GLN A 150 6.00 -11.82 9.81
C GLN A 150 6.72 -11.34 11.07
N ARG A 151 7.80 -12.03 11.46
CA ARG A 151 8.65 -11.63 12.60
C ARG A 151 9.31 -10.27 12.34
N ASP A 152 9.79 -10.03 11.13
CA ASP A 152 10.51 -8.81 10.78
C ASP A 152 9.55 -7.62 10.69
N LEU A 153 8.37 -7.81 10.09
CA LEU A 153 7.28 -6.83 10.12
C LEU A 153 6.85 -6.50 11.56
N SER A 154 6.72 -7.52 12.42
CA SER A 154 6.38 -7.32 13.84
C SER A 154 7.44 -6.53 14.59
N ASN A 155 8.72 -6.80 14.31
CA ASN A 155 9.84 -6.05 14.88
C ASN A 155 9.86 -4.59 14.42
N ILE A 156 9.52 -4.31 13.16
CA ILE A 156 9.37 -2.95 12.63
C ILE A 156 8.23 -2.21 13.35
N ASN A 157 7.05 -2.84 13.44
CA ASN A 157 5.91 -2.28 14.16
C ASN A 157 6.22 -1.99 15.63
N HIS A 158 6.97 -2.88 16.29
CA HIS A 158 7.44 -2.63 17.65
C HIS A 158 8.34 -1.39 17.74
N ASN A 159 9.26 -1.16 16.79
CA ASN A 159 10.10 0.04 16.78
C ASN A 159 9.27 1.31 16.54
N ILE A 160 8.22 1.24 15.72
CA ILE A 160 7.29 2.37 15.53
C ILE A 160 6.57 2.71 16.83
N ILE A 161 6.09 1.69 17.56
CA ILE A 161 5.47 1.88 18.88
C ILE A 161 6.48 2.50 19.86
N GLN A 162 7.74 2.05 19.86
CA GLN A 162 8.79 2.67 20.67
C GLN A 162 9.08 4.12 20.27
N PHE A 163 9.06 4.43 18.97
CA PHE A 163 9.23 5.78 18.44
C PHE A 163 8.11 6.71 18.91
N ILE A 164 6.85 6.29 18.77
CA ILE A 164 5.68 7.00 19.28
C ILE A 164 5.82 7.28 20.78
N ASN A 165 6.18 6.24 21.55
CA ASN A 165 6.41 6.36 22.99
C ASN A 165 7.52 7.35 23.36
N ASN A 166 8.50 7.57 22.48
CA ASN A 166 9.59 8.53 22.70
C ASN A 166 9.15 9.97 22.39
N ILE A 167 8.27 10.16 21.39
CA ILE A 167 7.65 11.46 21.10
C ILE A 167 6.78 11.91 22.27
N GLU A 168 5.93 11.02 22.81
CA GLU A 168 5.10 11.34 23.97
C GLU A 168 5.91 11.73 25.22
N LYS A 169 7.14 11.22 25.35
CA LYS A 169 8.06 11.57 26.45
C LYS A 169 8.85 12.87 26.20
N ASN A 170 8.52 13.63 25.15
CA ASN A 170 9.23 14.86 24.75
C ASN A 170 10.75 14.67 24.59
N ARG A 171 11.19 13.53 24.04
CA ARG A 171 12.61 13.33 23.73
C ARG A 171 13.06 14.27 22.61
N ALA A 172 14.35 14.65 22.65
CA ALA A 172 14.95 15.61 21.73
C ALA A 172 14.73 15.23 20.25
N VAL A 173 14.37 16.23 19.45
CA VAL A 173 14.05 16.09 18.01
C VAL A 173 15.19 15.45 17.21
N SER A 174 16.45 15.70 17.59
CA SER A 174 17.62 15.12 16.93
C SER A 174 17.67 13.59 16.99
N ARG A 175 17.12 12.96 18.04
CA ARG A 175 17.04 11.49 18.13
C ARG A 175 15.91 10.92 17.28
N GLN A 176 14.87 11.71 16.99
CA GLN A 176 13.72 11.27 16.20
C GLN A 176 14.13 10.99 14.74
N GLN A 177 14.97 11.84 14.14
CA GLN A 177 15.47 11.59 12.78
C GLN A 177 16.29 10.30 12.69
N ILE A 178 17.18 10.07 13.64
CA ILE A 178 18.01 8.85 13.70
C ILE A 178 17.13 7.60 13.85
N ASP A 179 16.13 7.64 14.73
CA ASP A 179 15.24 6.50 14.93
C ASP A 179 14.33 6.27 13.71
N ARG A 180 13.88 7.34 13.03
CA ARG A 180 13.16 7.27 11.75
C ARG A 180 14.00 6.59 10.69
N ASP A 181 15.25 7.00 10.51
CA ASP A 181 16.15 6.42 9.49
C ASP A 181 16.41 4.94 9.74
N LYS A 182 16.54 4.54 11.02
CA LYS A 182 16.66 3.12 11.39
C LYS A 182 15.40 2.32 11.05
N ILE A 183 14.21 2.88 11.28
CA ILE A 183 12.95 2.23 10.91
C ILE A 183 12.87 2.10 9.39
N GLN A 184 13.13 3.19 8.65
CA GLN A 184 13.12 3.19 7.18
C GLN A 184 14.08 2.14 6.61
N LYS A 185 15.29 2.06 7.15
CA LYS A 185 16.26 1.05 6.73
C LYS A 185 15.71 -0.37 6.91
N LYS A 186 15.11 -0.69 8.06
CA LYS A 186 14.52 -2.02 8.29
C LYS A 186 13.36 -2.32 7.33
N VAL A 187 12.54 -1.31 7.01
CA VAL A 187 11.45 -1.45 6.04
C VAL A 187 12.01 -1.75 4.65
N HIS A 188 13.05 -1.01 4.24
CA HIS A 188 13.73 -1.23 2.95
C HIS A 188 14.43 -2.60 2.88
N ASP A 189 15.09 -3.02 3.97
CA ASP A 189 15.71 -4.35 4.05
C ASP A 189 14.65 -5.47 3.92
N LEU A 190 13.47 -5.30 4.54
CA LEU A 190 12.34 -6.23 4.39
C LEU A 190 11.84 -6.29 2.94
N GLU A 191 11.71 -5.13 2.29
CA GLU A 191 11.31 -5.05 0.88
C GLU A 191 12.30 -5.79 -0.04
N ILE A 192 13.61 -5.53 0.12
CA ILE A 192 14.66 -6.25 -0.62
C ILE A 192 14.55 -7.76 -0.39
N ASN A 193 14.34 -8.20 0.85
CA ASN A 193 14.23 -9.62 1.17
C ASN A 193 13.02 -10.29 0.50
N LEU A 194 11.86 -9.61 0.46
CA LEU A 194 10.68 -10.09 -0.23
C LEU A 194 10.94 -10.26 -1.73
N VAL A 195 11.50 -9.23 -2.37
CA VAL A 195 11.82 -9.26 -3.80
C VAL A 195 12.90 -10.32 -4.11
N ASN A 196 13.91 -10.46 -3.25
CA ASN A 196 14.92 -11.51 -3.36
C ASN A 196 14.32 -12.91 -3.26
N ALA A 197 13.34 -13.11 -2.38
CA ALA A 197 12.65 -14.40 -2.26
C ALA A 197 11.84 -14.74 -3.51
N GLU A 198 11.21 -13.73 -4.13
CA GLU A 198 10.37 -13.88 -5.31
C GLU A 198 11.18 -14.09 -6.61
N TYR A 199 12.17 -13.23 -6.88
CA TYR A 199 12.88 -13.20 -8.17
C TYR A 199 14.25 -13.90 -8.13
N TYR A 200 15.09 -13.58 -7.15
CA TYR A 200 16.49 -14.01 -7.14
C TYR A 200 16.68 -15.46 -6.66
N SER A 201 16.10 -15.80 -5.51
CA SER A 201 16.30 -17.10 -4.84
C SER A 201 15.94 -18.31 -5.71
N PRO A 202 14.84 -18.29 -6.50
CA PRO A 202 14.52 -19.40 -7.40
C PRO A 202 15.54 -19.57 -8.55
N LEU A 203 16.13 -18.48 -9.03
CA LEU A 203 17.12 -18.51 -10.11
C LEU A 203 18.49 -18.96 -9.59
N GLU A 204 18.90 -18.48 -8.41
CA GLU A 204 20.13 -18.91 -7.75
C GLU A 204 20.13 -20.42 -7.49
N LYS A 205 19.00 -20.98 -7.03
CA LYS A 205 18.85 -22.43 -6.85
C LYS A 205 19.07 -23.21 -8.15
N GLN A 206 18.58 -22.71 -9.27
CA GLN A 206 18.78 -23.35 -10.58
C GLN A 206 20.20 -23.17 -11.11
N PHE A 207 20.80 -22.01 -10.88
CA PHE A 207 22.20 -21.72 -11.22
C PHE A 207 23.16 -22.67 -10.49
N HIS A 208 22.92 -22.97 -9.21
CA HIS A 208 23.73 -23.93 -8.45
C HIS A 208 23.66 -25.37 -8.95
N GLN A 209 22.69 -25.70 -9.82
CA GLN A 209 22.61 -27.01 -10.48
C GLN A 209 23.49 -27.09 -11.74
N LEU A 210 24.05 -25.99 -12.22
CA LEU A 210 24.89 -25.95 -13.42
C LEU A 210 26.31 -26.46 -13.13
N ASN A 211 26.87 -27.23 -14.07
CA ASN A 211 28.23 -27.75 -13.95
C ASN A 211 29.27 -26.74 -14.46
N LYS A 212 29.83 -25.93 -13.55
CA LYS A 212 30.85 -24.91 -13.85
C LYS A 212 32.07 -25.45 -14.62
N GLN A 213 32.49 -26.68 -14.38
CA GLN A 213 33.68 -27.25 -15.02
C GLN A 213 33.42 -27.60 -16.49
N LEU A 214 32.20 -28.04 -16.79
CA LEU A 214 31.82 -28.46 -18.13
C LEU A 214 31.53 -27.26 -19.05
N ILE A 215 30.92 -26.21 -18.51
CA ILE A 215 30.42 -25.05 -19.26
C ILE A 215 30.89 -23.72 -18.66
N PRO A 216 32.21 -23.46 -18.56
CA PRO A 216 32.74 -22.32 -17.80
C PRO A 216 32.29 -20.96 -18.35
N GLN A 217 32.10 -20.84 -19.67
CA GLN A 217 31.66 -19.59 -20.31
C GLN A 217 30.20 -19.29 -20.01
N SER A 218 29.28 -20.21 -20.34
CA SER A 218 27.85 -20.04 -20.07
C SER A 218 27.53 -19.94 -18.57
N TYR A 219 28.30 -20.63 -17.72
CA TYR A 219 28.20 -20.47 -16.28
C TYR A 219 28.52 -19.03 -15.84
N ASN A 220 29.55 -18.42 -16.42
CA ASN A 220 29.95 -17.05 -16.10
C ASN A 220 28.90 -16.02 -16.57
N GLU A 221 28.27 -16.24 -17.72
CA GLU A 221 27.17 -15.39 -18.22
C GLU A 221 26.01 -15.36 -17.23
N VAL A 222 25.53 -16.54 -16.79
CA VAL A 222 24.46 -16.63 -15.80
C VAL A 222 24.86 -15.97 -14.48
N PHE A 223 26.13 -16.13 -14.05
CA PHE A 223 26.64 -15.51 -12.83
C PHE A 223 26.59 -13.97 -12.91
N LEU A 224 27.03 -13.38 -14.02
CA LEU A 224 26.96 -11.94 -14.25
C LEU A 224 25.50 -11.44 -14.28
N GLY A 225 24.61 -12.21 -14.91
CA GLY A 225 23.18 -11.95 -14.89
C GLY A 225 22.61 -11.90 -13.47
N LEU A 226 22.93 -12.88 -12.63
CA LEU A 226 22.51 -12.88 -11.22
C LEU A 226 23.04 -11.67 -10.44
N GLN A 227 24.29 -11.25 -10.69
CA GLN A 227 24.83 -10.02 -10.08
C GLN A 227 24.04 -8.78 -10.51
N GLN A 228 23.67 -8.69 -11.80
CA GLN A 228 22.84 -7.62 -12.31
C GLN A 228 21.45 -7.61 -11.67
N LEU A 229 20.80 -8.77 -11.53
CA LEU A 229 19.51 -8.87 -10.84
C LEU A 229 19.61 -8.41 -9.39
N ASN A 230 20.64 -8.84 -8.65
CA ASN A 230 20.85 -8.38 -7.28
C ASN A 230 21.04 -6.85 -7.20
N ASN A 231 21.73 -6.25 -8.18
CA ASN A 231 21.85 -4.79 -8.27
C ASN A 231 20.50 -4.11 -8.52
N VAL A 232 19.66 -4.65 -9.42
CA VAL A 232 18.30 -4.12 -9.66
C VAL A 232 17.46 -4.21 -8.39
N ILE A 233 17.49 -5.34 -7.68
CA ILE A 233 16.73 -5.53 -6.44
C ILE A 233 17.16 -4.53 -5.36
N THR A 234 18.46 -4.30 -5.20
CA THR A 234 18.97 -3.40 -4.15
C THR A 234 18.78 -1.92 -4.47
N THR A 235 18.73 -1.55 -5.75
CA THR A 235 18.59 -0.14 -6.18
C THR A 235 17.16 0.27 -6.46
N ALA A 236 16.34 -0.62 -7.02
CA ALA A 236 14.98 -0.36 -7.45
C ALA A 236 14.05 -1.58 -7.21
N PRO A 237 13.79 -1.96 -5.94
CA PRO A 237 12.99 -3.14 -5.61
C PRO A 237 11.52 -3.05 -6.05
N ARG A 238 11.04 -1.88 -6.46
CA ARG A 238 9.66 -1.65 -6.95
C ARG A 238 9.55 -1.62 -8.47
N ASP A 239 10.66 -1.63 -9.20
CA ASP A 239 10.64 -1.64 -10.67
C ASP A 239 10.33 -3.05 -11.18
N THR A 240 9.05 -3.38 -11.21
CA THR A 240 8.57 -4.72 -11.61
C THR A 240 8.94 -5.07 -13.04
N THR A 241 9.07 -4.09 -13.93
CA THR A 241 9.48 -4.31 -15.32
C THR A 241 10.95 -4.70 -15.37
N ALA A 242 11.83 -3.90 -14.78
CA ALA A 242 13.26 -4.21 -14.75
C ALA A 242 13.55 -5.55 -14.06
N LEU A 243 12.84 -5.86 -12.96
CA LEU A 243 12.95 -7.13 -12.25
C LEU A 243 12.52 -8.31 -13.13
N THR A 244 11.35 -8.21 -13.78
CA THR A 244 10.81 -9.28 -14.61
C THR A 244 11.66 -9.53 -15.85
N ASP A 245 12.06 -8.46 -16.56
CA ASP A 245 12.86 -8.57 -17.77
C ASP A 245 14.23 -9.20 -17.46
N THR A 246 14.90 -8.73 -16.42
CA THR A 246 16.19 -9.27 -15.98
C THR A 246 16.06 -10.74 -15.53
N ALA A 247 15.03 -11.07 -14.74
CA ALA A 247 14.79 -12.44 -14.29
C ALA A 247 14.48 -13.41 -15.46
N ASN A 248 13.70 -12.97 -16.45
CA ASN A 248 13.39 -13.75 -17.64
C ASN A 248 14.62 -14.00 -18.50
N TRP A 249 15.48 -12.98 -18.67
CA TRP A 249 16.73 -13.13 -19.39
C TRP A 249 17.66 -14.15 -18.72
N ILE A 250 17.87 -14.05 -17.40
CA ILE A 250 18.68 -15.02 -16.65
C ILE A 250 18.09 -16.43 -16.72
N LYS A 251 16.76 -16.56 -16.64
CA LYS A 251 16.08 -17.85 -16.78
C LYS A 251 16.38 -18.50 -18.14
N LYS A 252 16.37 -17.72 -19.22
CA LYS A 252 16.74 -18.18 -20.56
C LYS A 252 18.21 -18.61 -20.61
N ASP A 253 19.11 -17.85 -20.00
CA ASP A 253 20.53 -18.19 -19.96
C ASP A 253 20.81 -19.46 -19.15
N ILE A 254 20.09 -19.66 -18.03
CA ILE A 254 20.15 -20.92 -17.27
C ILE A 254 19.70 -22.10 -18.14
N GLN A 255 18.62 -21.94 -18.91
CA GLN A 255 18.14 -22.98 -19.82
C GLN A 255 19.17 -23.27 -20.93
N SER A 256 19.70 -22.21 -21.55
CA SER A 256 20.74 -22.34 -22.57
C SER A 256 21.97 -23.07 -22.01
N ALA A 257 22.45 -22.68 -20.84
CA ALA A 257 23.56 -23.33 -20.15
C ALA A 257 23.28 -24.82 -19.88
N LYS A 258 22.06 -25.19 -19.49
CA LYS A 258 21.67 -26.60 -19.33
C LYS A 258 21.75 -27.39 -20.64
N HIS A 259 21.32 -26.81 -21.75
CA HIS A 259 21.41 -27.45 -23.07
C HIS A 259 22.87 -27.58 -23.53
N ILE A 260 23.66 -26.52 -23.40
CA ILE A 260 25.09 -26.55 -23.72
C ILE A 260 25.81 -27.60 -22.86
N ALA A 261 25.46 -27.74 -21.59
CA ALA A 261 26.04 -28.78 -20.74
C ALA A 261 25.73 -30.19 -21.24
N ALA A 262 24.51 -30.43 -21.74
CA ALA A 262 24.15 -31.71 -22.34
C ALA A 262 25.00 -31.99 -23.60
N ASP A 263 25.14 -31.00 -24.48
CA ASP A 263 25.92 -31.11 -25.71
C ASP A 263 27.41 -31.34 -25.43
N VAL A 264 28.00 -30.58 -24.51
CA VAL A 264 29.41 -30.75 -24.12
C VAL A 264 29.63 -32.10 -23.46
N ASN A 265 28.69 -32.58 -22.63
CA ASN A 265 28.78 -33.91 -22.04
C ASN A 265 28.75 -35.01 -23.10
N TRP A 266 27.84 -34.90 -24.09
CA TRP A 266 27.79 -35.82 -25.22
C TRP A 266 29.11 -35.82 -25.99
N ILE A 267 29.63 -34.64 -26.36
CA ILE A 267 30.90 -34.47 -27.08
C ILE A 267 32.06 -35.11 -26.30
N ASN A 268 32.12 -34.91 -24.98
CA ASN A 268 33.19 -35.45 -24.14
C ASN A 268 33.14 -36.97 -23.99
N ASN A 269 31.98 -37.60 -24.21
CA ASN A 269 31.82 -39.05 -24.19
C ASN A 269 32.19 -39.72 -25.52
N LEU A 270 32.48 -38.94 -26.57
CA LEU A 270 32.91 -39.46 -27.86
C LEU A 270 34.43 -39.66 -27.90
N ASP A 271 34.84 -40.78 -28.50
CA ASP A 271 36.25 -41.03 -28.76
C ASP A 271 36.79 -40.12 -29.87
N LYS A 272 38.12 -39.98 -29.94
CA LYS A 272 38.78 -39.19 -31.00
C LYS A 272 38.37 -39.60 -32.41
N ASN A 273 38.08 -40.89 -32.62
CA ASN A 273 37.68 -41.45 -33.90
C ASN A 273 36.21 -41.13 -34.26
N GLN A 274 35.41 -40.69 -33.28
CA GLN A 274 33.99 -40.38 -33.43
C GLN A 274 33.72 -38.88 -33.55
N ARG A 275 34.76 -38.05 -33.63
CA ARG A 275 34.61 -36.59 -33.76
C ARG A 275 33.86 -36.18 -35.04
N GLU A 276 33.96 -36.97 -36.09
CA GLU A 276 33.18 -36.75 -37.32
C GLU A 276 31.67 -36.86 -37.06
N GLU A 277 31.23 -37.71 -36.12
CA GLU A 277 29.82 -37.84 -35.75
C GLU A 277 29.25 -36.52 -35.22
N ILE A 278 30.07 -35.72 -34.52
CA ILE A 278 29.66 -34.38 -34.05
C ILE A 278 29.32 -33.48 -35.24
N VAL A 279 30.21 -33.46 -36.25
CA VAL A 279 30.05 -32.62 -37.43
C VAL A 279 28.86 -33.09 -38.25
N LEU A 280 28.70 -34.41 -38.44
CA LEU A 280 27.58 -34.98 -39.19
C LEU A 280 26.24 -34.70 -38.50
N HIS A 281 26.16 -34.78 -37.17
CA HIS A 281 24.94 -34.50 -36.42
C HIS A 281 24.40 -33.09 -36.69
N TYR A 282 25.25 -32.07 -36.53
CA TYR A 282 24.83 -30.68 -36.73
C TYR A 282 24.62 -30.33 -38.21
N ARG A 283 25.40 -30.91 -39.13
CA ARG A 283 25.21 -30.72 -40.58
C ARG A 283 23.90 -31.32 -41.08
N ALA A 284 23.62 -32.58 -40.74
CA ALA A 284 22.38 -33.24 -41.14
C ALA A 284 21.13 -32.46 -40.69
N THR A 285 21.21 -31.84 -39.51
CA THR A 285 20.14 -30.96 -39.00
C THR A 285 19.92 -29.74 -39.89
N LEU A 286 20.98 -29.01 -40.26
CA LEU A 286 20.86 -27.83 -41.14
C LEU A 286 20.49 -28.20 -42.58
N GLU A 287 20.97 -29.34 -43.08
CA GLU A 287 20.61 -29.85 -44.41
C GLU A 287 19.11 -30.15 -44.48
N GLY A 288 18.57 -30.83 -43.47
CA GLY A 288 17.14 -31.10 -43.35
C GLY A 288 16.31 -29.81 -43.24
N LEU A 289 16.79 -28.82 -42.47
CA LEU A 289 16.13 -27.51 -42.36
C LEU A 289 16.17 -26.73 -43.69
N GLY A 290 17.31 -26.71 -44.37
CA GLY A 290 17.47 -26.06 -45.67
C GLY A 290 16.54 -26.64 -46.72
N LEU A 291 16.44 -27.97 -46.81
CA LEU A 291 15.50 -28.63 -47.72
C LEU A 291 14.04 -28.31 -47.34
N LYS A 292 13.71 -28.33 -46.05
CA LYS A 292 12.32 -28.16 -45.58
C LYS A 292 11.81 -26.71 -45.70
N PHE A 293 12.64 -25.73 -45.37
CA PHE A 293 12.22 -24.33 -45.28
C PHE A 293 12.66 -23.48 -46.47
N LEU A 294 13.81 -23.81 -47.08
CA LEU A 294 14.37 -23.03 -48.19
C LEU A 294 14.25 -23.76 -49.53
N ASN A 295 13.78 -25.01 -49.55
CA ASN A 295 13.80 -25.89 -50.71
C ASN A 295 15.20 -25.99 -51.36
N GLN A 296 16.24 -25.90 -50.54
CA GLN A 296 17.63 -25.87 -50.97
C GLN A 296 18.42 -26.97 -50.30
N ASP A 297 19.15 -27.75 -51.10
CA ASP A 297 20.13 -28.72 -50.58
C ASP A 297 21.40 -27.98 -50.16
N LEU A 298 21.74 -28.08 -48.87
CA LEU A 298 22.94 -27.47 -48.28
C LEU A 298 24.06 -28.50 -48.03
N SER A 299 23.88 -29.76 -48.43
CA SER A 299 24.77 -30.87 -48.05
C SER A 299 26.20 -30.75 -48.56
N ASN A 300 26.40 -30.07 -49.68
CA ASN A 300 27.72 -29.85 -50.27
C ASN A 300 28.53 -28.72 -49.59
N LEU A 301 27.92 -27.96 -48.68
CA LEU A 301 28.57 -26.83 -47.99
C LEU A 301 29.19 -27.26 -46.65
N SER A 302 30.28 -26.57 -46.25
CA SER A 302 30.78 -26.69 -44.87
C SER A 302 29.72 -26.19 -43.86
N TYR A 303 29.71 -26.70 -42.61
CA TYR A 303 28.72 -26.29 -41.60
C TYR A 303 28.57 -24.76 -41.47
N LYS A 304 29.68 -24.02 -41.40
CA LYS A 304 29.66 -22.56 -41.36
C LYS A 304 28.98 -21.95 -42.59
N ALA A 305 29.25 -22.48 -43.78
CA ALA A 305 28.62 -22.03 -45.02
C ALA A 305 27.15 -22.45 -45.12
N GLN A 306 26.74 -23.59 -44.53
CA GLN A 306 25.33 -23.98 -44.39
C GLN A 306 24.59 -22.96 -43.52
N VAL A 307 25.12 -22.62 -42.34
CA VAL A 307 24.54 -21.60 -41.45
C VAL A 307 24.39 -20.26 -42.15
N THR A 308 25.46 -19.72 -42.75
CA THR A 308 25.43 -18.41 -43.39
C THR A 308 24.48 -18.38 -44.59
N THR A 309 24.41 -19.45 -45.39
CA THR A 309 23.45 -19.54 -46.49
C THR A 309 22.02 -19.60 -45.94
N PHE A 310 21.78 -20.42 -44.92
CA PHE A 310 20.47 -20.57 -44.31
C PHE A 310 19.97 -19.24 -43.74
N GLU A 311 20.80 -18.52 -42.98
CA GLU A 311 20.47 -17.20 -42.43
C GLU A 311 20.15 -16.17 -43.52
N ARG A 312 20.96 -16.13 -44.59
CA ARG A 312 20.76 -15.20 -45.71
C ARG A 312 19.44 -15.45 -46.43
N GLU A 313 19.18 -16.70 -46.80
CA GLU A 313 17.96 -17.05 -47.55
C GLU A 313 16.70 -16.91 -46.70
N LEU A 314 16.75 -17.31 -45.42
CA LEU A 314 15.63 -17.10 -44.51
C LEU A 314 15.32 -15.60 -44.36
N SER A 315 16.35 -14.76 -44.23
CA SER A 315 16.17 -13.30 -44.15
C SER A 315 15.59 -12.73 -45.45
N ALA A 316 16.00 -13.23 -46.62
CA ALA A 316 15.45 -12.81 -47.91
C ALA A 316 13.96 -13.19 -48.04
N GLN A 317 13.60 -14.42 -47.67
CA GLN A 317 12.20 -14.85 -47.65
C GLN A 317 11.35 -14.00 -46.71
N LEU A 318 11.83 -13.75 -45.48
CA LEU A 318 11.12 -12.89 -44.52
C LEU A 318 10.90 -11.47 -45.06
N ALA A 319 11.91 -10.89 -45.73
CA ALA A 319 11.78 -9.58 -46.36
C ALA A 319 10.79 -9.57 -47.53
N GLU A 320 10.74 -10.63 -48.34
CA GLU A 320 9.73 -10.77 -49.41
C GLU A 320 8.30 -10.82 -48.83
N PHE A 321 8.10 -11.52 -47.71
CA PHE A 321 6.81 -11.56 -47.00
C PHE A 321 6.39 -10.17 -46.47
N GLU A 322 7.31 -9.37 -45.94
CA GLU A 322 7.02 -8.00 -45.48
C GLU A 322 6.62 -7.05 -46.65
N THR A 323 7.13 -7.32 -47.86
CA THR A 323 6.79 -6.52 -49.05
C THR A 323 5.50 -6.96 -49.77
N THR A 324 5.05 -8.21 -49.58
CA THR A 324 3.82 -8.70 -50.24
C THR A 324 2.52 -8.28 -49.53
N GLU A 325 2.58 -7.91 -48.24
CA GLU A 325 1.43 -7.30 -47.53
C GLU A 325 1.14 -5.84 -47.95
N SER A 326 2.07 -5.17 -48.62
CA SER A 326 1.93 -3.77 -49.03
C SER A 326 1.44 -3.55 -50.47
N ASP A 327 1.20 -4.62 -51.25
CA ASP A 327 0.80 -4.52 -52.66
C ASP A 327 -0.57 -5.16 -53.00
N VAL A 328 -1.39 -5.48 -52.00
CA VAL A 328 -2.82 -5.78 -52.23
C VAL A 328 -3.61 -4.47 -52.21
N THR A 329 -3.57 -3.77 -53.35
CA THR A 329 -4.62 -2.79 -53.65
C THR A 329 -5.90 -3.60 -53.88
N ILE A 330 -6.81 -3.58 -52.92
CA ILE A 330 -8.11 -4.26 -52.98
C ILE A 330 -8.89 -3.70 -54.18
N THR A 331 -8.96 -4.45 -55.27
CA THR A 331 -9.99 -4.26 -56.29
C THR A 331 -11.23 -5.07 -55.91
N ASP A 332 -12.36 -4.37 -55.83
CA ASP A 332 -13.73 -4.70 -55.39
C ASP A 332 -14.38 -6.02 -55.87
N ASP A 333 -13.67 -6.95 -56.51
CA ASP A 333 -14.25 -8.13 -57.17
C ASP A 333 -14.20 -9.43 -56.35
N ALA A 334 -13.70 -9.37 -55.11
CA ALA A 334 -13.60 -10.54 -54.22
C ALA A 334 -14.80 -10.75 -53.28
N GLU A 335 -15.64 -9.73 -53.04
CA GLU A 335 -16.78 -9.84 -52.12
C GLU A 335 -17.98 -10.63 -52.69
N THR A 336 -18.10 -10.76 -54.02
CA THR A 336 -19.19 -11.52 -54.65
C THR A 336 -18.92 -13.01 -54.79
N LYS A 337 -17.65 -13.47 -54.73
CA LYS A 337 -17.31 -14.89 -54.82
C LYS A 337 -17.44 -15.66 -53.50
N ILE A 338 -17.28 -14.99 -52.36
CA ILE A 338 -17.34 -15.65 -51.03
C ILE A 338 -18.79 -15.88 -50.56
N LYS A 339 -19.76 -15.09 -51.03
CA LYS A 339 -21.18 -15.27 -50.65
C LYS A 339 -21.87 -16.47 -51.31
N ASN A 340 -21.39 -16.95 -52.47
CA ASN A 340 -22.02 -18.09 -53.14
C ASN A 340 -21.47 -19.45 -52.72
N THR A 341 -20.25 -19.53 -52.17
CA THR A 341 -19.66 -20.81 -51.74
C THR A 341 -20.04 -21.22 -50.31
N LEU A 342 -20.60 -20.29 -49.51
CA LEU A 342 -21.06 -20.55 -48.14
C LEU A 342 -22.52 -21.01 -48.04
N ILE A 343 -23.28 -21.01 -49.14
CA ILE A 343 -24.70 -21.43 -49.16
C ILE A 343 -24.86 -22.88 -49.64
N GLU A 344 -23.94 -23.41 -50.45
CA GLU A 344 -24.03 -24.79 -50.97
C GLU A 344 -23.42 -25.87 -50.07
N THR A 345 -22.61 -25.52 -49.06
CA THR A 345 -21.96 -26.51 -48.16
C THR A 345 -22.73 -26.77 -46.85
N SER A 346 -23.85 -26.08 -46.61
CA SER A 346 -24.66 -26.26 -45.39
C SER A 346 -25.94 -27.08 -45.59
N THR A 347 -26.09 -27.79 -46.72
CA THR A 347 -27.31 -28.57 -47.02
C THR A 347 -27.07 -30.06 -47.33
N GLU A 348 -25.83 -30.56 -47.28
CA GLU A 348 -25.52 -31.98 -47.62
C GLU A 348 -25.07 -32.85 -46.43
N GLU A 349 -24.94 -32.32 -45.20
CA GLU A 349 -24.45 -33.11 -44.04
C GLU A 349 -25.51 -33.50 -43.00
N GLU A 350 -26.82 -33.32 -43.28
CA GLU A 350 -27.92 -33.61 -42.33
C GLU A 350 -28.92 -34.71 -42.81
N ILE A 351 -28.52 -35.62 -43.73
CA ILE A 351 -29.41 -36.72 -44.21
C ILE A 351 -28.74 -38.12 -44.14
N ALA A 352 -27.51 -38.27 -43.65
CA ALA A 352 -26.79 -39.55 -43.71
C ALA A 352 -26.70 -40.36 -42.39
N GLU A 353 -27.32 -39.94 -41.29
CA GLU A 353 -27.20 -40.64 -39.99
C GLU A 353 -28.55 -40.93 -39.30
N THR A 354 -29.53 -41.44 -40.08
CA THR A 354 -30.78 -41.98 -39.51
C THR A 354 -31.25 -43.27 -40.19
N THR A 355 -30.36 -44.24 -40.43
CA THR A 355 -30.77 -45.61 -40.76
C THR A 355 -29.63 -46.60 -40.46
N HIS A 356 -29.55 -47.11 -39.23
CA HIS A 356 -29.35 -48.53 -38.93
C HIS A 356 -29.22 -48.76 -37.42
N SER A 357 -30.36 -48.96 -36.78
CA SER A 357 -30.50 -49.76 -35.56
C SER A 357 -31.89 -50.36 -35.55
N ILE A 358 -32.00 -51.63 -35.15
CA ILE A 358 -33.19 -52.50 -35.06
C ILE A 358 -33.44 -53.35 -36.34
N VAL A 359 -32.98 -54.62 -36.39
CA VAL A 359 -33.71 -55.84 -35.95
C VAL A 359 -32.74 -57.04 -35.87
N ASN A 360 -32.57 -57.53 -34.64
CA ASN A 360 -32.39 -58.90 -34.12
C ASN A 360 -31.91 -60.07 -35.02
N ASN A 361 -30.87 -60.76 -34.55
CA ASN A 361 -31.01 -62.11 -33.97
C ASN A 361 -29.96 -62.35 -32.88
#